data_AF-A0A1B6LPH1-F1
#
_entry.id   AF-A0A1B6LPH1-F1
#
_cell.length_a   1.000
_cell.length_b   1.000
_cell.length_c   1.000
_cell.angle_alpha   90.00
_cell.angle_beta   90.00
_cell.angle_gamma   90.00
#
_symmetry.space_group_name_H-M   'P 1'
#
loop_
_entity.id
_entity.type
_entity.pdbx_description
1 polymer ?
#
loop_
_entity_poly.entity_id
_entity_poly.type
_entity_poly.pdbx_seq_one_letter_code
_entity_poly.pdbx_strand_id
1 'polypeptide(L)'
;GDTELDAFLNHLNSISPSIHLTLEVEVKNKLPFLDVCVLRDRHVLKTTVCRNETHTDQYLNFLSNHQKSVKEGVAYSLFDRAKSLCSEKDGLKDEIIKVELDLRQNGYPHSVINKCKRKDRKILESENENKEIFAFMSIPYVLGLSEKIRRIGRKYNIRTAFRKQNTL
;
A
#
# COMPACT_ATOMS: atom_id res chain seq x y z
N GLY A 1 23.06 -24.00 -17.14
CA GLY A 1 21.84 -23.17 -17.10
C GLY A 1 20.89 -23.72 -16.07
N ASP A 2 19.72 -24.19 -16.48
CA ASP A 2 18.67 -24.64 -15.54
C ASP A 2 19.09 -25.90 -14.76
N THR A 3 19.76 -26.86 -15.41
CA THR A 3 20.25 -28.09 -14.75
C THR A 3 21.31 -27.88 -13.68
N GLU A 4 22.13 -26.83 -13.81
CA GLU A 4 23.15 -26.49 -12.81
C GLU A 4 22.53 -25.79 -11.60
N LEU A 5 21.46 -25.04 -11.83
CA LEU A 5 20.72 -24.32 -10.81
C LEU A 5 19.93 -25.28 -9.93
N ASP A 6 19.31 -26.30 -10.54
CA ASP A 6 18.66 -27.40 -9.81
C ASP A 6 19.67 -28.20 -8.97
N ALA A 7 20.85 -28.50 -9.53
CA ALA A 7 21.91 -29.17 -8.80
C ALA A 7 22.38 -28.37 -7.58
N PHE A 8 22.51 -27.05 -7.72
CA PHE A 8 22.85 -26.15 -6.62
C PHE A 8 21.76 -26.10 -5.55
N LEU A 9 20.50 -25.97 -5.94
CA LEU A 9 19.36 -25.98 -5.00
C LEU A 9 19.30 -27.30 -4.22
N ASN A 10 19.46 -28.42 -4.90
CA ASN A 10 19.50 -29.74 -4.29
C ASN A 10 20.67 -29.88 -3.30
N HIS A 11 21.85 -29.37 -3.67
CA HIS A 11 22.99 -29.35 -2.76
C HIS A 11 22.69 -28.53 -1.50
N LEU A 12 22.14 -27.32 -1.62
CA LEU A 12 21.79 -26.50 -0.45
C LEU A 12 20.75 -27.19 0.45
N ASN A 13 19.74 -27.82 -0.15
CA ASN A 13 18.71 -28.57 0.57
C ASN A 13 19.23 -29.86 1.22
N SER A 14 20.41 -30.35 0.82
CA SER A 14 21.04 -31.51 1.46
C SER A 14 21.79 -31.17 2.76
N ILE A 15 22.13 -29.89 2.99
CA ILE A 15 22.96 -29.47 4.13
C ILE A 15 22.22 -29.57 5.47
N SER A 16 20.92 -29.24 5.48
CA SER A 16 20.11 -29.27 6.69
C SER A 16 18.73 -29.88 6.42
N PRO A 17 18.33 -30.96 7.13
CA PRO A 17 17.02 -31.55 6.96
C PRO A 17 15.88 -30.67 7.53
N SER A 18 16.20 -29.64 8.33
CA SER A 18 15.20 -28.76 8.96
C SER A 18 14.83 -27.53 8.12
N ILE A 19 15.59 -27.23 7.05
CA ILE A 19 15.38 -26.05 6.21
C ILE A 19 15.27 -26.51 4.76
N HIS A 20 14.14 -26.23 4.12
CA HIS A 20 13.93 -26.48 2.70
C HIS A 20 13.85 -25.15 1.96
N LEU A 21 14.86 -24.89 1.14
CA LEU A 21 14.93 -23.72 0.27
C LEU A 21 14.17 -23.99 -1.02
N THR A 22 13.53 -22.94 -1.49
CA THR A 22 12.90 -22.87 -2.81
C THR A 22 13.62 -21.83 -3.65
N LEU A 23 13.54 -21.96 -4.97
CA LEU A 23 14.14 -21.02 -5.89
C LEU A 23 13.09 -20.46 -6.84
N GLU A 24 13.10 -19.15 -7.02
CA GLU A 24 12.30 -18.47 -8.03
C GLU A 24 13.19 -18.18 -9.24
N VAL A 25 12.77 -18.64 -10.41
CA VAL A 25 13.47 -18.43 -11.68
C VAL A 25 12.69 -17.51 -12.58
N GLU A 26 13.40 -16.80 -13.45
CA GLU A 26 12.80 -15.86 -14.39
C GLU A 26 11.94 -16.61 -15.43
N VAL A 27 10.68 -16.23 -15.56
CA VAL A 27 9.75 -16.80 -16.55
C VAL A 27 9.24 -15.69 -17.47
N LYS A 28 9.38 -15.86 -18.79
CA LYS A 28 8.99 -14.86 -19.80
C LYS A 28 9.57 -13.47 -19.52
N ASN A 29 10.87 -13.43 -19.20
CA ASN A 29 11.60 -12.22 -18.83
C ASN A 29 11.08 -11.48 -17.59
N LYS A 30 10.37 -12.18 -16.69
CA LYS A 30 9.78 -11.62 -15.48
C LYS A 30 10.20 -12.43 -14.27
N LEU A 31 10.66 -11.76 -13.23
CA LEU A 31 10.99 -12.34 -11.94
C LEU A 31 10.23 -11.57 -10.84
N PRO A 32 9.27 -12.19 -10.14
CA PRO A 32 8.66 -11.59 -8.97
C PRO A 32 9.70 -11.48 -7.83
N PHE A 33 9.64 -10.41 -7.05
CA PHE A 33 10.41 -10.23 -5.83
C PHE A 33 9.65 -9.30 -4.88
N LEU A 34 9.06 -9.85 -3.82
CA LEU A 34 8.18 -9.12 -2.91
C LEU A 34 7.07 -8.37 -3.68
N ASP A 35 6.94 -7.07 -3.45
CA ASP A 35 5.96 -6.19 -4.09
C ASP A 35 6.38 -5.72 -5.49
N VAL A 36 7.54 -6.15 -6.00
CA VAL A 36 8.14 -5.71 -7.26
C VAL A 36 8.24 -6.87 -8.24
N CYS A 37 7.82 -6.65 -9.48
CA CYS A 37 8.10 -7.54 -10.58
C CYS A 37 9.25 -6.94 -11.40
N VAL A 38 10.39 -7.63 -11.43
CA VAL A 38 11.55 -7.25 -12.25
C VAL A 38 11.35 -7.82 -13.65
N LEU A 39 11.44 -6.96 -14.65
CA LEU A 39 11.28 -7.27 -16.06
C LEU A 39 12.61 -7.05 -16.76
N ARG A 40 13.11 -8.07 -17.46
CA ARG A 40 14.33 -7.96 -18.27
C ARG A 40 13.97 -7.55 -19.70
N ASP A 41 14.47 -6.41 -20.13
CA ASP A 41 14.38 -5.96 -21.51
C ASP A 41 15.79 -5.83 -22.09
N ARG A 42 16.23 -6.87 -22.80
CA ARG A 42 17.61 -7.01 -23.31
C ARG A 42 18.66 -6.87 -22.20
N HIS A 43 19.25 -5.69 -22.06
CA HIS A 43 20.29 -5.37 -21.08
C HIS A 43 19.82 -4.40 -19.98
N VAL A 44 18.53 -4.05 -19.98
CA VAL A 44 17.93 -3.12 -19.01
C VAL A 44 16.96 -3.88 -18.12
N LEU A 45 17.04 -3.62 -16.81
CA LEU A 45 16.03 -4.09 -15.86
C LEU A 45 14.99 -2.99 -15.64
N LYS A 46 13.73 -3.38 -15.74
CA LYS A 46 12.57 -2.53 -15.50
C LYS A 46 11.82 -3.09 -14.30
N THR A 47 11.15 -2.24 -13.55
CA THR A 47 10.37 -2.67 -12.38
C THR A 47 8.93 -2.24 -12.53
N THR A 48 8.02 -3.10 -12.08
CA THR A 48 6.58 -2.82 -12.00
C THR A 48 6.02 -3.37 -10.69
N VAL A 49 4.79 -3.00 -10.35
CA VAL A 49 4.11 -3.51 -9.15
C VAL A 49 3.74 -4.98 -9.33
N CYS A 50 4.22 -5.83 -8.44
CA CYS A 50 3.86 -7.24 -8.42
C CYS A 50 2.53 -7.48 -7.70
N ARG A 51 1.70 -8.34 -8.31
CA ARG A 51 0.45 -8.82 -7.75
C ARG A 51 0.49 -10.34 -7.82
N ASN A 52 0.41 -10.96 -6.65
CA ASN A 52 0.33 -12.41 -6.55
C ASN A 52 -1.04 -12.89 -7.06
N GLU A 53 -1.15 -14.16 -7.40
CA GLU A 53 -2.39 -14.74 -7.94
C GLU A 53 -3.58 -14.62 -6.98
N THR A 54 -3.31 -14.52 -5.68
CA THR A 54 -4.32 -14.35 -4.64
C THR A 54 -4.76 -12.89 -4.44
N HIS A 55 -4.20 -11.94 -5.19
CA HIS A 55 -4.57 -10.53 -5.07
C HIS A 55 -5.97 -10.30 -5.65
N THR A 56 -6.95 -10.01 -4.79
CA THR A 56 -8.37 -9.90 -5.17
C THR A 56 -8.79 -8.51 -5.66
N ASP A 57 -7.87 -7.55 -5.67
CA ASP A 57 -8.15 -6.12 -5.94
C ASP A 57 -9.22 -5.51 -4.99
N GLN A 58 -9.51 -6.19 -3.87
CA GLN A 58 -10.41 -5.71 -2.83
C GLN A 58 -9.66 -4.83 -1.83
N TYR A 59 -10.07 -3.57 -1.77
CA TYR A 59 -9.57 -2.58 -0.82
C TYR A 59 -10.67 -2.15 0.14
N LEU A 60 -10.34 -1.22 1.03
CA LEU A 60 -11.30 -0.67 1.96
C LEU A 60 -12.46 0.01 1.22
N ASN A 61 -13.65 -0.59 1.25
CA ASN A 61 -14.81 -0.03 0.57
C ASN A 61 -15.08 1.42 1.04
N PHE A 62 -15.30 2.34 0.11
CA PHE A 62 -15.45 3.75 0.45
C PHE A 62 -16.70 4.07 1.30
N LEU A 63 -17.73 3.23 1.25
CA LEU A 63 -18.96 3.36 2.04
C LEU A 63 -18.85 2.73 3.44
N SER A 64 -17.78 2.00 3.73
CA SER A 64 -17.54 1.43 5.06
C SER A 64 -17.53 2.49 6.17
N ASN A 65 -17.85 2.12 7.41
CA ASN A 65 -17.85 3.06 8.54
C ASN A 65 -16.43 3.34 9.06
N HIS A 66 -15.59 3.94 8.20
CA HIS A 66 -14.24 4.41 8.53
C HIS A 66 -14.07 5.88 8.22
N GLN A 67 -13.20 6.50 9.01
CA GLN A 67 -12.83 7.89 8.81
C GLN A 67 -12.31 8.11 7.39
N LYS A 68 -12.72 9.22 6.77
CA LYS A 68 -12.30 9.62 5.43
C LYS A 68 -10.78 9.57 5.23
N SER A 69 -9.99 9.99 6.21
CA SER A 69 -8.52 9.97 6.11
C SER A 69 -7.93 8.57 5.99
N VAL A 70 -8.56 7.55 6.58
CA VAL A 70 -8.10 6.16 6.45
C VAL A 70 -8.34 5.68 5.02
N LYS A 71 -9.53 5.93 4.47
CA LYS A 71 -9.88 5.61 3.08
C LYS A 71 -8.98 6.34 2.09
N GLU A 72 -8.78 7.65 2.27
CA GLU A 72 -7.85 8.46 1.48
C GLU A 72 -6.41 7.93 1.60
N GLY A 73 -6.02 7.46 2.78
CA GLY A 73 -4.73 6.83 3.04
C GLY A 73 -4.49 5.59 2.18
N VAL A 74 -5.47 4.68 2.12
CA VAL A 74 -5.40 3.49 1.25
C VAL A 74 -5.17 3.89 -0.21
N ALA A 75 -6.00 4.82 -0.75
CA ALA A 75 -5.84 5.28 -2.12
C ALA A 75 -4.48 5.96 -2.37
N TYR A 76 -4.02 6.77 -1.42
CA TYR A 76 -2.71 7.41 -1.50
C TYR A 76 -1.57 6.39 -1.54
N SER A 77 -1.60 5.39 -0.66
CA SER A 77 -0.59 4.34 -0.60
C SER A 77 -0.48 3.55 -1.91
N LEU A 78 -1.59 3.29 -2.60
CA LEU A 78 -1.56 2.60 -3.90
C LEU A 78 -0.89 3.45 -4.99
N PHE A 79 -1.21 4.73 -5.07
CA PHE A 79 -0.55 5.63 -6.03
C PHE A 79 0.92 5.86 -5.69
N ASP A 80 1.26 5.96 -4.40
CA ASP A 80 2.65 6.11 -3.95
C ASP A 80 3.46 4.85 -4.28
N ARG A 81 2.89 3.66 -4.04
CA ARG A 81 3.49 2.38 -4.45
C ARG A 81 3.75 2.32 -5.95
N ALA A 82 2.78 2.69 -6.78
CA ALA A 82 2.96 2.75 -8.24
C ALA A 82 4.12 3.67 -8.63
N LYS A 83 4.15 4.90 -8.09
CA LYS A 83 5.21 5.89 -8.36
C LYS A 83 6.59 5.43 -7.89
N SER A 84 6.65 4.71 -6.77
CA SER A 84 7.92 4.28 -6.17
C SER A 84 8.49 3.01 -6.82
N LEU A 85 7.64 2.10 -7.31
CA LEU A 85 8.06 0.80 -7.79
C LEU A 85 8.18 0.72 -9.32
N CYS A 86 7.45 1.55 -10.07
CA CYS A 86 7.54 1.55 -11.53
C CYS A 86 8.73 2.39 -12.02
N SER A 87 9.69 1.77 -12.70
CA SER A 87 10.86 2.47 -13.24
C SER A 87 10.57 3.21 -14.55
N GLU A 88 9.70 2.65 -15.40
CA GLU A 88 9.36 3.22 -16.70
C GLU A 88 8.07 4.04 -16.67
N LYS A 89 8.04 5.09 -17.51
CA LYS A 89 6.87 5.98 -17.61
C LYS A 89 5.63 5.25 -18.12
N ASP A 90 5.77 4.32 -19.05
CA ASP A 90 4.62 3.62 -19.61
C ASP A 90 4.07 2.57 -18.64
N GLY A 91 4.94 1.79 -18.01
CA GLY A 91 4.55 0.89 -16.91
C GLY A 91 3.91 1.63 -15.73
N LEU A 92 4.37 2.85 -15.41
CA LEU A 92 3.73 3.70 -14.41
C LEU A 92 2.32 4.13 -14.83
N LYS A 93 2.10 4.50 -16.11
CA LYS A 93 0.77 4.88 -16.60
C LYS A 93 -0.21 3.72 -16.50
N ASP A 94 0.21 2.53 -16.93
CA ASP A 94 -0.63 1.32 -16.89
C ASP A 94 -1.00 0.98 -15.45
N GLU A 95 -0.03 1.06 -14.54
CA GLU A 95 -0.24 0.82 -13.12
C GLU A 95 -1.19 1.86 -12.49
N ILE A 96 -1.04 3.14 -12.83
CA ILE A 96 -1.95 4.19 -12.37
C ILE A 96 -3.38 3.93 -12.87
N ILE A 97 -3.54 3.53 -14.13
CA ILE A 97 -4.86 3.19 -14.69
C ILE A 97 -5.47 2.02 -13.92
N LYS A 98 -4.68 0.99 -13.64
CA LYS A 98 -5.13 -0.16 -12.85
C LYS A 98 -5.58 0.25 -11.44
N VAL A 99 -4.77 1.01 -10.72
CA VAL A 99 -5.13 1.53 -9.38
C VAL A 99 -6.41 2.37 -9.42
N GLU A 100 -6.61 3.18 -10.46
CA GLU A 100 -7.86 3.93 -10.62
C GLU A 100 -9.07 3.03 -10.81
N LEU A 101 -8.94 1.95 -11.61
CA LEU A 101 -10.01 0.98 -11.82
C LEU A 101 -10.35 0.25 -10.52
N ASP A 102 -9.33 -0.25 -9.81
CA ASP A 102 -9.52 -0.96 -8.55
C ASP A 102 -10.22 -0.06 -7.52
N LEU A 103 -9.78 1.19 -7.38
CA LEU A 103 -10.40 2.14 -6.45
C LEU A 103 -11.85 2.46 -6.81
N ARG A 104 -12.17 2.59 -8.10
CA ARG A 104 -13.56 2.78 -8.57
C ARG A 104 -14.44 1.58 -8.23
N GLN A 105 -13.95 0.36 -8.43
CA GLN A 105 -14.66 -0.86 -8.05
C GLN A 105 -14.91 -0.93 -6.54
N ASN A 106 -14.01 -0.38 -5.73
CA ASN A 106 -14.15 -0.25 -4.28
C ASN A 106 -14.99 0.98 -3.83
N GLY A 107 -15.66 1.67 -4.76
CA GLY A 107 -16.62 2.74 -4.50
C GLY A 107 -16.01 4.12 -4.26
N TYR A 108 -14.73 4.33 -4.59
CA TYR A 108 -14.08 5.62 -4.37
C TYR A 108 -14.57 6.69 -5.38
N PRO A 109 -14.97 7.89 -4.91
CA PRO A 109 -15.34 8.99 -5.80
C PRO A 109 -14.15 9.50 -6.62
N HIS A 110 -14.42 9.90 -7.87
CA HIS A 110 -13.40 10.48 -8.77
C HIS A 110 -12.63 11.65 -8.15
N SER A 111 -13.30 12.50 -7.36
CA SER A 111 -12.67 13.64 -6.69
C SER A 111 -11.59 13.20 -5.68
N VAL A 112 -11.84 12.10 -4.96
CA VAL A 112 -10.88 11.53 -4.01
C VAL A 112 -9.70 10.90 -4.75
N ILE A 113 -9.99 10.14 -5.80
CA ILE A 113 -8.95 9.49 -6.63
C ILE A 113 -8.00 10.55 -7.22
N ASN A 114 -8.56 11.58 -7.86
CA ASN A 114 -7.76 12.66 -8.47
C ASN A 114 -6.95 13.45 -7.43
N LYS A 115 -7.52 13.68 -6.24
CA LYS A 115 -6.83 14.31 -5.13
C LYS A 115 -5.63 13.47 -4.67
N CYS A 116 -5.83 12.17 -4.46
CA CYS A 116 -4.77 11.27 -3.99
C CYS A 116 -3.66 11.07 -5.03
N LYS A 117 -4.02 10.95 -6.31
CA LYS A 117 -3.08 10.80 -7.44
C LYS A 117 -2.09 11.96 -7.54
N ARG A 118 -2.57 13.19 -7.36
CA ARG A 118 -1.76 14.43 -7.43
C ARG A 118 -0.90 14.67 -6.20
N LYS A 119 -1.17 13.98 -5.10
CA LYS A 119 -0.44 14.20 -3.85
C LYS A 119 0.93 13.53 -3.99
N ASP A 120 1.98 14.33 -3.88
CA ASP A 120 3.33 13.82 -3.74
C ASP A 120 3.69 13.68 -2.26
N ARG A 121 4.60 12.76 -1.98
CA ARG A 121 5.10 12.48 -0.64
C ARG A 121 5.89 13.68 -0.13
N LYS A 122 5.21 14.60 0.54
CA LYS A 122 5.87 15.58 1.39
C LYS A 122 6.39 14.84 2.62
N ILE A 123 7.69 14.58 2.66
CA ILE A 123 8.37 14.27 3.91
C ILE A 123 8.22 15.55 4.75
N LEU A 124 7.33 15.52 5.73
CA LEU A 124 7.33 16.53 6.78
C LEU A 124 8.58 16.23 7.60
N GLU A 125 9.67 16.95 7.34
CA GLU A 125 10.71 17.10 8.34
C GLU A 125 10.01 17.65 9.58
N SER A 126 10.02 16.88 10.67
CA SER A 126 9.45 17.34 11.92
C SER A 126 10.36 18.43 12.45
N GLU A 127 10.10 19.68 12.09
CA GLU A 127 10.57 20.80 12.88
C GLU A 127 10.03 20.58 14.30
N ASN A 128 10.92 20.72 15.28
CA ASN A 128 10.63 20.58 16.70
C ASN A 128 9.68 21.71 17.13
N GLU A 129 8.41 21.63 16.76
CA GLU A 129 7.39 22.55 17.22
C GLU A 129 6.99 22.17 18.65
N ASN A 130 7.08 23.15 19.54
CA ASN A 130 6.68 23.09 20.95
C ASN A 130 5.42 22.24 21.11
N LYS A 131 5.54 21.11 21.81
CA LYS A 131 4.42 20.20 22.10
C LYS A 131 3.44 20.91 23.04
N GLU A 132 2.46 21.60 22.48
CA GLU A 132 1.26 21.97 23.23
C GLU A 132 0.71 20.72 23.94
N ILE A 133 0.45 20.84 25.25
CA ILE A 133 -0.05 19.73 26.07
C ILE A 133 -1.52 19.53 25.73
N PHE A 134 -1.83 18.52 24.93
CA PHE A 134 -3.20 18.10 24.66
C PHE A 134 -3.61 16.98 25.62
N ALA A 135 -4.82 17.08 26.19
CA ALA A 135 -5.47 15.90 26.74
C ALA A 135 -5.83 14.94 25.60
N PHE A 136 -5.78 13.62 25.81
CA PHE A 136 -6.03 12.63 24.76
C PHE A 136 -7.29 11.83 25.06
N MET A 137 -8.15 11.65 24.07
CA MET A 137 -9.32 10.79 24.17
C MET A 137 -9.38 9.81 23.00
N SER A 138 -9.82 8.58 23.27
CA SER A 138 -10.00 7.57 22.24
C SER A 138 -11.42 7.04 22.23
N ILE A 139 -12.08 7.13 21.07
CA ILE A 139 -13.49 6.77 20.93
C ILE A 139 -13.71 5.89 19.68
N PRO A 140 -14.76 5.06 19.64
CA PRO A 140 -15.14 4.38 18.41
C PRO A 140 -15.52 5.37 17.30
N TYR A 141 -15.24 5.01 16.05
CA TYR A 141 -15.67 5.81 14.91
C TYR A 141 -17.15 5.54 14.58
N VAL A 142 -17.96 6.58 14.71
CA VAL A 142 -19.37 6.62 14.31
C VAL A 142 -19.54 7.79 13.36
N LEU A 143 -19.89 7.49 12.11
CA LEU A 143 -20.04 8.49 11.06
C LEU A 143 -20.96 9.64 11.50
N GLY A 144 -20.47 10.87 11.39
CA GLY A 144 -21.21 12.09 11.68
C GLY A 144 -21.22 12.49 13.17
N LEU A 145 -21.09 11.55 14.10
CA LEU A 145 -20.98 11.82 15.53
C LEU A 145 -19.52 12.03 15.95
N SER A 146 -18.63 11.12 15.57
CA SER A 146 -17.23 11.16 16.00
C SER A 146 -16.49 12.39 15.46
N GLU A 147 -16.84 12.89 14.27
CA GLU A 147 -16.33 14.16 13.75
C GLU A 147 -16.80 15.37 14.56
N LYS A 148 -18.06 15.37 15.01
CA LYS A 148 -18.60 16.43 15.87
C LYS A 148 -17.88 16.42 17.21
N ILE A 149 -17.71 15.24 17.82
CA ILE A 149 -16.97 15.08 19.07
C ILE A 149 -15.52 15.59 18.91
N ARG A 150 -14.81 15.18 17.86
CA ARG A 150 -13.44 15.68 17.58
C ARG A 150 -13.40 17.20 17.40
N ARG A 151 -14.41 17.78 16.74
CA ARG A 151 -14.49 19.25 16.55
C ARG A 151 -14.69 19.97 17.88
N ILE A 152 -15.52 19.43 18.77
CA ILE A 152 -15.75 19.98 20.12
C ILE A 152 -14.48 19.82 20.95
N GLY A 153 -13.91 18.61 21.01
CA GLY A 153 -12.70 18.32 21.79
C GLY A 153 -11.51 19.22 21.43
N ARG A 154 -11.31 19.52 20.14
CA ARG A 154 -10.29 20.47 19.69
C ARG A 154 -10.42 21.86 20.30
N LYS A 155 -11.63 22.34 20.59
CA LYS A 155 -11.85 23.64 21.25
C LYS A 155 -11.38 23.66 22.70
N TYR A 156 -11.25 22.49 23.32
CA TYR A 156 -10.83 22.29 24.70
C TYR A 156 -9.42 21.66 24.78
N ASN A 157 -8.61 21.76 23.73
CA ASN A 157 -7.28 21.13 23.64
C ASN A 157 -7.29 19.61 23.92
N ILE A 158 -8.35 18.94 23.47
CA ILE A 158 -8.46 17.48 23.53
C ILE A 158 -8.21 16.88 22.13
N ARG A 159 -7.16 16.09 22.01
CA ARG A 159 -6.85 15.30 20.81
C ARG A 159 -7.67 14.01 20.82
N THR A 160 -8.60 13.90 19.88
CA THR A 160 -9.40 12.69 19.67
C THR A 160 -8.74 11.76 18.65
N ALA A 161 -8.56 10.50 19.04
CA ALA A 161 -8.22 9.40 18.14
C ALA A 161 -9.41 8.42 18.00
N PHE A 162 -9.61 7.90 16.80
CA PHE A 162 -10.70 6.97 16.53
C PHE A 162 -10.20 5.53 16.51
N ARG A 163 -10.92 4.64 17.18
CA ARG A 163 -10.71 3.19 17.10
C ARG A 163 -11.79 2.56 16.24
N LYS A 164 -11.46 1.46 15.56
CA LYS A 164 -12.45 0.56 15.00
C LYS A 164 -13.18 -0.13 16.16
N GLN A 165 -14.50 -0.31 16.05
CA GLN A 165 -15.16 -1.35 16.85
C GLN A 165 -14.72 -2.70 16.30
N ASN A 166 -14.53 -3.69 17.17
CA ASN A 166 -14.28 -5.06 16.73
C ASN A 166 -15.49 -5.52 15.91
N THR A 167 -15.33 -5.59 14.60
CA THR A 167 -16.22 -6.36 13.73
C THR A 167 -15.85 -7.83 13.92
N LEU A 168 -16.86 -8.63 14.28
CA LEU A 168 -16.83 -10.09 14.33
C LEU A 168 -16.33 -10.69 13.01
#